data_AF-A0A7I8KH23-F1
#
_entry.id   AF-A0A7I8KH23-F1
#
_cell.length_a   1.000
_cell.length_b   1.000
_cell.length_c   1.000
_cell.angle_alpha   90.00
_cell.angle_beta   90.00
_cell.angle_gamma   90.00
#
_symmetry.space_group_name_H-M   'P 1'
#
loop_
_entity.id
_entity.type
_entity.pdbx_description
1 polymer ?
#
loop_
_entity_poly.entity_id
_entity_poly.type
_entity_poly.pdbx_seq_one_letter_code
_entity_poly.pdbx_strand_id
1 'polypeptide(L)'
;MHCAIRQNPIESSGRATCPPLSLSLSLSLSPSPPLQSARCLLPSPQRPWWDSRNLSQGTVRLVLSGGKPRFETEEVEPPRKERYRTKKRLKMQRKREKRKRKEANRKDPRCIRVKGKKKKPRFLNAEARLKYKIEMAKLKEAALVERLKSYQVPKLQGPVPEPDELTGEERFYMKKMAQKGSNYVPLGRRGVFGGLILNMHLHWKKHETVKVICKPCKPGQVHEYAEEIARLSGGTPIHVIGSDTIVFYRGKNYVQPEVMSPIDTLSKKRALEKSKYEQSLDTVRHFIAICEKELELYYQHVALYGDPARQELGSPSSSSSSPPPSSSSSSSSSSCIDEWPTVVLNDYSDKVNGEGL
;
A
#
# COMPACT_ATOMS: atom_id res chain seq x y z
N MET A 1 -4.40 -9.51 -95.47
CA MET A 1 -2.93 -9.70 -95.38
C MET A 1 -2.47 -9.29 -94.00
N HIS A 2 -1.53 -10.06 -93.46
CA HIS A 2 -1.08 -10.11 -92.07
C HIS A 2 -0.70 -8.76 -91.44
N CYS A 3 -0.97 -8.59 -90.15
CA CYS A 3 0.14 -8.43 -89.20
C CYS A 3 -0.24 -8.96 -87.82
N ALA A 4 0.53 -9.95 -87.38
CA ALA A 4 0.30 -10.80 -86.24
C ALA A 4 1.07 -10.32 -85.02
N ILE A 5 0.46 -10.56 -83.86
CA ILE A 5 0.98 -10.35 -82.52
C ILE A 5 2.09 -11.39 -82.24
N ARG A 6 3.18 -10.93 -81.61
CA ARG A 6 4.33 -11.75 -81.18
C ARG A 6 3.91 -12.86 -80.21
N GLN A 7 4.28 -14.09 -80.56
CA GLN A 7 4.49 -15.25 -79.67
C GLN A 7 5.91 -15.14 -79.07
N ASN A 8 6.24 -15.69 -77.88
CA ASN A 8 6.55 -17.11 -77.63
C ASN A 8 6.95 -17.34 -76.14
N PRO A 9 7.18 -18.60 -75.67
CA PRO A 9 6.61 -19.17 -74.45
C PRO A 9 7.68 -19.58 -73.41
N ILE A 10 7.28 -20.32 -72.36
CA ILE A 10 7.93 -21.57 -71.90
C ILE A 10 7.02 -22.26 -70.85
N GLU A 11 6.90 -23.58 -71.05
CA GLU A 11 6.18 -24.62 -70.30
C GLU A 11 6.80 -24.82 -68.89
N SER A 12 6.27 -25.55 -67.90
CA SER A 12 5.63 -26.86 -67.96
C SER A 12 5.11 -27.29 -66.56
N SER A 13 3.95 -27.96 -66.60
CA SER A 13 3.53 -29.16 -65.85
C SER A 13 3.65 -29.29 -64.33
N GLY A 14 2.51 -29.63 -63.70
CA GLY A 14 2.47 -30.30 -62.41
C GLY A 14 1.09 -30.36 -61.76
N ARG A 15 0.07 -30.92 -62.44
CA ARG A 15 -1.30 -31.13 -61.90
C ARG A 15 -1.41 -32.57 -61.39
N ALA A 16 -1.85 -32.76 -60.15
CA ALA A 16 -2.29 -34.06 -59.66
C ALA A 16 -3.69 -33.95 -59.04
N THR A 17 -4.54 -34.86 -59.48
CA THR A 17 -6.00 -34.90 -59.38
C THR A 17 -6.41 -35.86 -58.26
N CYS A 18 -7.45 -35.52 -57.50
CA CYS A 18 -8.17 -36.48 -56.63
C CYS A 18 -8.91 -37.54 -57.47
N PRO A 19 -9.24 -38.71 -56.88
CA PRO A 19 -10.66 -39.01 -56.65
C PRO A 19 -10.98 -39.80 -55.35
N PRO A 20 -12.28 -40.03 -55.04
CA PRO A 20 -12.82 -40.33 -53.70
C PRO A 20 -13.35 -41.77 -53.55
N LEU A 21 -14.22 -41.99 -52.53
CA LEU A 21 -15.13 -43.11 -52.18
C LEU A 21 -14.76 -43.81 -50.86
N SER A 22 -15.65 -44.45 -50.07
CA SER A 22 -16.99 -44.16 -49.52
C SER A 22 -17.38 -45.40 -48.68
N LEU A 23 -17.87 -45.19 -47.45
CA LEU A 23 -18.79 -46.02 -46.65
C LEU A 23 -18.41 -47.46 -46.20
N SER A 24 -18.47 -47.70 -44.88
CA SER A 24 -19.44 -48.65 -44.29
C SER A 24 -19.45 -48.60 -42.75
N LEU A 25 -20.66 -48.68 -42.18
CA LEU A 25 -20.96 -48.87 -40.76
C LEU A 25 -20.82 -50.35 -40.39
N SER A 26 -20.32 -50.63 -39.18
CA SER A 26 -20.69 -51.84 -38.44
C SER A 26 -20.59 -51.61 -36.92
N LEU A 27 -21.74 -51.72 -36.25
CA LEU A 27 -21.89 -51.86 -34.80
C LEU A 27 -21.40 -53.26 -34.37
N SER A 28 -20.62 -53.36 -33.30
CA SER A 28 -20.55 -54.59 -32.48
C SER A 28 -20.29 -54.27 -31.01
N LEU A 29 -21.14 -54.87 -30.17
CA LEU A 29 -21.21 -54.89 -28.71
C LEU A 29 -19.92 -55.37 -27.99
N SER A 30 -19.63 -54.72 -26.84
CA SER A 30 -19.23 -55.27 -25.51
C SER A 30 -17.94 -56.15 -25.38
N PRO A 31 -17.19 -56.13 -24.24
CA PRO A 31 -17.68 -55.96 -22.87
C PRO A 31 -16.88 -55.02 -21.93
N SER A 32 -17.57 -54.61 -20.87
CA SER A 32 -17.13 -53.81 -19.73
C SER A 32 -15.99 -54.44 -18.89
N PRO A 33 -15.00 -53.66 -18.41
CA PRO A 33 -14.12 -54.07 -17.32
C PRO A 33 -14.77 -53.82 -15.94
N PRO A 34 -14.37 -54.55 -14.89
CA PRO A 34 -15.10 -54.64 -13.62
C PRO A 34 -14.95 -53.40 -12.73
N LEU A 35 -16.04 -53.13 -12.02
CA LEU A 35 -16.18 -52.21 -10.89
C LEU A 35 -15.07 -52.41 -9.85
N GLN A 36 -14.12 -51.47 -9.79
CA GLN A 36 -13.35 -51.24 -8.58
C GLN A 36 -14.05 -50.18 -7.74
N SER A 37 -14.38 -50.57 -6.51
CA SER A 37 -15.05 -49.79 -5.49
C SER A 37 -14.40 -48.40 -5.34
N ALA A 38 -15.06 -47.37 -5.86
CA ALA A 38 -14.78 -45.99 -5.49
C ALA A 38 -15.21 -45.81 -4.04
N ARG A 39 -14.24 -45.79 -3.11
CA ARG A 39 -14.47 -45.22 -1.78
C ARG A 39 -14.71 -43.73 -1.97
N CYS A 40 -15.98 -43.34 -2.04
CA CYS A 40 -16.42 -41.96 -1.89
C CYS A 40 -15.95 -41.44 -0.53
N LEU A 41 -14.79 -40.80 -0.48
CA LEU A 41 -14.43 -39.93 0.64
C LEU A 41 -15.35 -38.72 0.54
N LEU A 42 -16.38 -38.69 1.38
CA LEU A 42 -17.21 -37.51 1.57
C LEU A 42 -16.30 -36.30 1.87
N PRO A 43 -16.57 -35.13 1.25
CA PRO A 43 -15.98 -33.89 1.71
C PRO A 43 -16.33 -33.68 3.18
N SER A 44 -15.33 -33.45 4.02
CA SER A 44 -15.53 -33.02 5.40
C SER A 44 -16.49 -31.81 5.41
N PRO A 45 -17.55 -31.80 6.24
CA PRO A 45 -18.36 -30.60 6.37
C PRO A 45 -17.46 -29.48 6.89
N GLN A 46 -17.24 -28.46 6.07
CA GLN A 46 -16.69 -27.19 6.50
C GLN A 46 -17.50 -26.75 7.71
N ARG A 47 -16.88 -26.73 8.90
CA ARG A 47 -17.49 -26.17 10.10
C ARG A 47 -17.85 -24.73 9.77
N PRO A 48 -19.14 -24.36 9.73
CA PRO A 48 -19.46 -22.98 9.48
C PRO A 48 -19.05 -22.17 10.72
N TRP A 49 -18.37 -21.06 10.47
CA TRP A 49 -17.82 -20.11 11.43
C TRP A 49 -18.95 -19.32 12.11
N TRP A 50 -19.82 -20.04 12.80
CA TRP A 50 -20.70 -19.45 13.79
C TRP A 50 -20.02 -19.73 15.11
N ASP A 51 -19.56 -18.67 15.75
CA ASP A 51 -19.35 -18.65 17.19
C ASP A 51 -20.45 -19.49 17.83
N SER A 52 -20.04 -20.49 18.61
CA SER A 52 -20.92 -21.16 19.56
C SER A 52 -21.39 -20.11 20.55
N ARG A 53 -22.39 -19.33 20.16
CA ARG A 53 -23.29 -18.62 21.06
C ARG A 53 -23.80 -19.71 21.98
N ASN A 54 -23.55 -19.56 23.28
CA ASN A 54 -24.03 -20.49 24.29
C ASN A 54 -25.53 -20.68 24.10
N LEU A 55 -25.92 -21.76 23.42
CA LEU A 55 -27.27 -22.25 23.41
C LEU A 55 -27.53 -22.73 24.84
N SER A 56 -28.66 -22.30 25.41
CA SER A 56 -29.21 -22.87 26.63
C SER A 56 -29.14 -24.40 26.56
N GLN A 57 -28.89 -25.05 27.69
CA GLN A 57 -28.66 -26.50 27.78
C GLN A 57 -29.96 -27.31 27.53
N GLY A 58 -30.62 -27.12 26.40
CA GLY A 58 -31.76 -27.93 25.99
C GLY A 58 -31.30 -29.05 25.06
N THR A 59 -31.55 -30.31 25.43
CA THR A 59 -31.35 -31.44 24.52
C THR A 59 -32.68 -31.68 23.78
N VAL A 60 -32.69 -31.55 22.46
CA VAL A 60 -33.90 -31.80 21.65
C VAL A 60 -33.95 -33.28 21.31
N ARG A 61 -34.99 -33.98 21.78
CA ARG A 61 -35.23 -35.40 21.51
C ARG A 61 -36.34 -35.53 20.46
N LEU A 62 -36.09 -36.35 19.43
CA LEU A 62 -37.12 -36.69 18.45
C LEU A 62 -37.94 -37.87 18.96
N VAL A 63 -39.26 -37.69 19.09
CA VAL A 63 -40.19 -38.72 19.55
C VAL A 63 -41.23 -38.98 18.46
N LEU A 64 -41.45 -40.25 18.13
CA LEU A 64 -42.44 -40.69 17.14
C LEU A 64 -43.73 -41.07 17.88
N SER A 65 -44.70 -40.15 17.94
CA SER A 65 -46.03 -40.41 18.51
C SER A 65 -47.08 -40.36 17.41
N GLY A 66 -47.84 -41.44 17.25
CA GLY A 66 -48.93 -41.54 16.26
C GLY A 66 -48.49 -41.44 14.79
N GLY A 67 -47.27 -41.84 14.46
CA GLY A 67 -46.76 -41.85 13.08
C GLY A 67 -46.33 -40.50 12.52
N LYS A 68 -46.28 -39.42 13.33
CA LYS A 68 -45.71 -38.13 12.94
C LYS A 68 -44.50 -37.78 13.82
N PRO A 69 -43.33 -37.42 13.24
CA PRO A 69 -42.16 -37.01 14.02
C PRO A 69 -42.42 -35.68 14.72
N ARG A 70 -42.28 -35.67 16.06
CA ARG A 70 -42.31 -34.45 16.87
C ARG A 70 -40.98 -34.29 17.62
N PHE A 71 -40.50 -33.05 17.70
CA PHE A 71 -39.30 -32.70 18.44
C PHE A 71 -39.71 -32.15 19.80
N GLU A 72 -39.36 -32.87 20.87
CA GLU A 72 -39.54 -32.43 22.24
C GLU A 72 -38.23 -31.80 22.72
N THR A 73 -38.31 -30.58 23.26
CA THR A 73 -37.14 -29.88 23.80
C THR A 73 -37.09 -30.15 25.29
N GLU A 74 -36.16 -30.98 25.74
CA GLU A 74 -35.90 -31.20 27.16
C GLU A 74 -34.97 -30.10 27.65
N GLU A 75 -35.52 -29.13 28.37
CA GLU A 75 -34.75 -28.04 28.96
C GLU A 75 -34.01 -28.58 30.20
N VAL A 76 -32.78 -29.06 30.00
CA VAL A 76 -31.95 -29.53 31.11
C VAL A 76 -31.50 -28.31 31.90
N GLU A 77 -32.07 -28.13 33.09
CA GLU A 77 -31.62 -27.07 33.99
C GLU A 77 -30.13 -27.26 34.29
N PRO A 78 -29.27 -26.25 34.03
CA PRO A 78 -27.84 -26.38 34.28
C PRO A 78 -27.61 -26.67 35.77
N PRO A 79 -26.63 -27.54 36.11
CA PRO A 79 -26.40 -27.98 37.48
C PRO A 79 -26.29 -26.78 38.44
N ARG A 80 -27.02 -26.83 39.58
CA ARG A 80 -27.19 -25.73 40.57
C ARG A 80 -25.89 -24.98 40.94
N LYS A 81 -24.72 -25.61 40.83
CA LYS A 81 -23.39 -25.04 41.10
C LYS A 81 -22.96 -23.92 40.13
N GLU A 82 -23.62 -23.77 38.97
CA GLU A 82 -23.37 -22.68 38.02
C GLU A 82 -24.34 -21.50 38.11
N ARG A 83 -25.57 -21.72 38.62
CA ARG A 83 -26.60 -20.68 38.74
C ARG A 83 -26.23 -19.53 39.70
N TYR A 84 -25.37 -19.77 40.70
CA TYR A 84 -25.00 -18.77 41.70
C TYR A 84 -23.48 -18.58 41.85
N ARG A 85 -22.76 -18.32 40.74
CA ARG A 85 -21.37 -17.85 40.85
C ARG A 85 -21.36 -16.35 41.15
N THR A 86 -20.87 -15.98 42.33
CA THR A 86 -20.63 -14.57 42.69
C THR A 86 -19.83 -13.87 41.61
N LYS A 87 -20.12 -12.59 41.31
CA LYS A 87 -19.38 -11.77 40.31
C LYS A 87 -17.85 -11.88 40.48
N LYS A 88 -17.38 -11.98 41.74
CA LYS A 88 -15.97 -12.20 42.10
C LYS A 88 -15.39 -13.50 41.51
N ARG A 89 -16.12 -14.62 41.58
CA ARG A 89 -15.68 -15.94 41.10
C ARG A 89 -15.60 -16.00 39.58
N LEU A 90 -16.58 -15.40 38.88
CA LEU A 90 -16.55 -15.25 37.41
C LEU A 90 -15.38 -14.36 36.96
N LYS A 91 -15.12 -13.25 37.66
CA LYS A 91 -13.96 -12.38 37.41
C LYS A 91 -12.64 -13.14 37.60
N MET A 92 -12.53 -13.96 38.63
CA MET A 92 -11.35 -14.81 38.87
C MET A 92 -11.16 -15.87 37.78
N GLN A 93 -12.24 -16.49 37.31
CA GLN A 93 -12.19 -17.46 36.21
C GLN A 93 -11.70 -16.81 34.91
N ARG A 94 -12.25 -15.65 34.52
CA ARG A 94 -11.79 -14.89 33.36
C ARG A 94 -10.30 -14.48 33.49
N LYS A 95 -9.86 -14.10 34.69
CA LYS A 95 -8.43 -13.81 34.96
C LYS A 95 -7.55 -15.05 34.79
N ARG A 96 -7.99 -16.22 35.29
CA ARG A 96 -7.26 -17.50 35.14
C ARG A 96 -7.17 -17.91 33.68
N GLU A 97 -8.26 -17.78 32.94
CA GLU A 97 -8.29 -18.10 31.51
C GLU A 97 -7.41 -17.13 30.69
N LYS A 98 -7.48 -15.83 30.99
CA LYS A 98 -6.57 -14.83 30.39
C LYS A 98 -5.11 -15.13 30.71
N ARG A 99 -4.79 -15.61 31.92
CA ARG A 99 -3.44 -16.06 32.29
C ARG A 99 -3.02 -17.28 31.48
N LYS A 100 -3.86 -18.32 31.37
CA LYS A 100 -3.60 -19.49 30.53
C LYS A 100 -3.36 -19.12 29.06
N ARG A 101 -4.21 -18.27 28.48
CA ARG A 101 -4.03 -17.74 27.11
C ARG A 101 -2.70 -17.00 26.95
N LYS A 102 -2.33 -16.14 27.90
CA LYS A 102 -1.05 -15.43 27.90
C LYS A 102 0.15 -16.37 28.05
N GLU A 103 0.03 -17.40 28.87
CA GLU A 103 1.10 -18.38 29.07
C GLU A 103 1.31 -19.26 27.84
N ALA A 104 0.22 -19.72 27.21
CA ALA A 104 0.25 -20.41 25.92
C ALA A 104 0.91 -19.53 24.85
N ASN A 105 0.49 -18.26 24.71
CA ASN A 105 1.10 -17.32 23.76
C ASN A 105 2.56 -16.98 24.08
N ARG A 106 3.00 -17.09 25.36
CA ARG A 106 4.40 -16.87 25.75
C ARG A 106 5.29 -18.06 25.37
N LYS A 107 4.74 -19.27 25.38
CA LYS A 107 5.41 -20.54 25.04
C LYS A 107 5.30 -20.90 23.56
N ASP A 108 4.46 -20.22 22.79
CA ASP A 108 4.30 -20.44 21.35
C ASP A 108 5.60 -20.13 20.61
N PRO A 109 6.24 -21.10 19.92
CA PRO A 109 7.48 -20.90 19.20
C PRO A 109 7.40 -19.82 18.10
N ARG A 110 6.20 -19.53 17.56
CA ARG A 110 5.99 -18.42 16.61
C ARG A 110 6.08 -17.04 17.29
N CYS A 111 5.89 -17.01 18.60
CA CYS A 111 5.85 -15.81 19.44
C CYS A 111 7.13 -15.65 20.29
N ILE A 112 7.99 -16.67 20.33
CA ILE A 112 9.36 -16.59 20.85
C ILE A 112 10.19 -15.73 19.88
N ARG A 113 9.98 -14.41 19.92
CA ARG A 113 11.03 -13.47 19.50
C ARG A 113 12.11 -13.57 20.56
N VAL A 114 13.35 -13.84 20.15
CA VAL A 114 14.52 -13.49 20.95
C VAL A 114 14.38 -12.01 21.26
N LYS A 115 13.91 -11.67 22.47
CA LYS A 115 13.93 -10.30 22.98
C LYS A 115 15.40 -10.02 23.29
N GLY A 116 16.19 -9.86 22.22
CA GLY A 116 17.53 -9.32 22.33
C GLY A 116 17.38 -8.00 23.07
N LYS A 117 17.94 -7.91 24.27
CA LYS A 117 18.15 -6.64 24.95
C LYS A 117 19.04 -5.86 23.99
N LYS A 118 18.45 -5.01 23.13
CA LYS A 118 19.21 -4.13 22.24
C LYS A 118 20.05 -3.26 23.16
N LYS A 119 21.33 -3.61 23.34
CA LYS A 119 22.27 -2.77 24.09
C LYS A 119 22.34 -1.48 23.30
N LYS A 120 21.69 -0.43 23.80
CA LYS A 120 21.87 0.90 23.23
C LYS A 120 23.36 1.23 23.44
N PRO A 121 24.13 1.55 22.38
CA PRO A 121 25.48 2.02 22.56
C PRO A 121 25.45 3.22 23.53
N ARG A 122 26.28 3.16 24.57
CA ARG A 122 26.50 4.30 25.46
C ARG A 122 27.54 5.17 24.77
N PHE A 123 27.13 6.34 24.33
CA PHE A 123 28.04 7.30 23.71
C PHE A 123 28.63 8.19 24.80
N LEU A 124 29.96 8.31 24.81
CA LEU A 124 30.68 9.21 25.71
C LEU A 124 30.58 10.67 25.20
N ASN A 125 30.63 10.85 23.88
CA ASN A 125 30.62 12.16 23.23
C ASN A 125 29.33 12.35 22.41
N ALA A 126 28.82 13.59 22.38
CA ALA A 126 27.69 14.02 21.58
C ALA A 126 27.95 13.84 20.07
N GLU A 127 29.17 14.12 19.62
CA GLU A 127 29.59 13.92 18.23
C GLU A 127 29.42 12.47 17.77
N ALA A 128 29.93 11.52 18.57
CA ALA A 128 29.84 10.09 18.29
C ALA A 128 28.37 9.62 18.25
N ARG A 129 27.53 10.17 19.12
CA ARG A 129 26.09 9.90 19.13
C ARG A 129 25.41 10.37 17.83
N LEU A 130 25.74 11.56 17.34
CA LEU A 130 25.17 12.12 16.12
C LEU A 130 25.64 11.36 14.88
N LYS A 131 26.94 11.09 14.77
CA LYS A 131 27.52 10.26 13.70
C LYS A 131 26.84 8.89 13.61
N TYR A 132 26.65 8.22 14.74
CA TYR A 132 25.94 6.95 14.79
C TYR A 132 24.47 7.08 14.35
N LYS A 133 23.75 8.12 14.77
CA LYS A 133 22.36 8.36 14.35
C LYS A 133 22.27 8.53 12.83
N ILE A 134 23.17 9.31 12.24
CA ILE A 134 23.25 9.55 10.79
C ILE A 134 23.55 8.23 10.07
N GLU A 135 24.56 7.48 10.51
CA GLU A 135 24.93 6.20 9.90
C GLU A 135 23.76 5.20 9.91
N MET A 136 23.10 5.03 11.06
CA MET A 136 21.94 4.16 11.18
C MET A 136 20.75 4.63 10.33
N ALA A 137 20.57 5.94 10.17
CA ALA A 137 19.53 6.50 9.31
C ALA A 137 19.85 6.27 7.81
N LYS A 138 21.11 6.44 7.39
CA LYS A 138 21.57 6.15 6.03
C LYS A 138 21.41 4.66 5.67
N LEU A 139 21.70 3.75 6.60
CA LEU A 139 21.43 2.32 6.41
C LEU A 139 19.93 2.03 6.22
N LYS A 140 19.06 2.70 6.98
CA LYS A 140 17.60 2.57 6.81
C LYS A 140 17.13 3.16 5.49
N GLU A 141 17.68 4.31 5.09
CA GLU A 141 17.37 4.92 3.78
C GLU A 141 17.70 3.95 2.66
N ALA A 142 18.91 3.37 2.65
CA ALA A 142 19.33 2.40 1.65
C ALA A 142 18.37 1.19 1.58
N ALA A 143 17.99 0.64 2.73
CA ALA A 143 17.03 -0.46 2.79
C ALA A 143 15.64 -0.08 2.26
N LEU A 144 15.16 1.14 2.53
CA LEU A 144 13.88 1.64 2.01
C LEU A 144 13.94 1.86 0.49
N VAL A 145 15.05 2.40 -0.02
CA VAL A 145 15.27 2.58 -1.46
C VAL A 145 15.27 1.22 -2.18
N GLU A 146 15.95 0.22 -1.63
CA GLU A 146 15.95 -1.15 -2.17
C GLU A 146 14.53 -1.73 -2.22
N ARG A 147 13.76 -1.57 -1.14
CA ARG A 147 12.35 -1.99 -1.11
C ARG A 147 11.53 -1.25 -2.17
N LEU A 148 11.71 0.06 -2.35
CA LEU A 148 10.99 0.84 -3.35
C LEU A 148 11.31 0.41 -4.78
N LYS A 149 12.55 0.01 -5.07
CA LYS A 149 12.92 -0.55 -6.39
C LYS A 149 12.05 -1.76 -6.77
N SER A 150 11.69 -2.61 -5.81
CA SER A 150 10.80 -3.77 -6.07
C SER A 150 9.36 -3.39 -6.46
N TYR A 151 8.93 -2.17 -6.16
CA TYR A 151 7.61 -1.63 -6.54
C TYR A 151 7.66 -0.80 -7.83
N GLN A 152 8.82 -0.61 -8.44
CA GLN A 152 8.91 0.04 -9.75
C GLN A 152 8.45 -0.96 -10.80
N VAL A 153 7.41 -0.59 -11.55
CA VAL A 153 6.95 -1.39 -12.68
C VAL A 153 7.78 -1.01 -13.90
N PRO A 154 8.35 -1.98 -14.63
CA PRO A 154 9.00 -1.70 -15.91
C PRO A 154 8.02 -0.96 -16.82
N LYS A 155 8.43 0.21 -17.32
CA LYS A 155 7.65 0.93 -18.32
C LYS A 155 7.74 0.13 -19.62
N LEU A 156 6.70 -0.63 -19.95
CA LEU A 156 6.66 -1.28 -21.26
C LEU A 156 6.55 -0.15 -22.30
N GLN A 157 7.51 -0.11 -23.22
CA GLN A 157 7.44 0.78 -24.38
C GLN A 157 6.38 0.20 -25.31
N GLY A 158 5.11 0.53 -25.03
CA GLY A 158 4.03 0.35 -26.00
C GLY A 158 4.21 1.33 -27.15
N PRO A 159 3.45 1.16 -28.25
CA PRO A 159 3.35 2.19 -29.29
C PRO A 159 3.00 3.50 -28.61
N VAL A 160 3.86 4.52 -28.75
CA VAL A 160 3.59 5.84 -28.20
C VAL A 160 2.31 6.33 -28.87
N PRO A 161 1.23 6.60 -28.12
CA PRO A 161 0.06 7.23 -28.71
C PRO A 161 0.50 8.59 -29.23
N GLU A 162 0.41 8.79 -30.54
CA GLU A 162 0.64 10.11 -31.14
C GLU A 162 -0.28 11.11 -30.43
N PRO A 163 0.27 12.17 -29.79
CA PRO A 163 -0.55 13.17 -29.14
C PRO A 163 -1.48 13.79 -30.19
N ASP A 164 -2.79 13.76 -29.96
CA ASP A 164 -3.73 14.55 -30.76
C ASP A 164 -3.29 16.02 -30.65
N GLU A 165 -2.80 16.60 -31.74
CA GLU A 165 -2.44 18.01 -31.82
C GLU A 165 -3.70 18.87 -31.71
N LEU A 166 -4.08 19.18 -30.47
CA LEU A 166 -5.15 20.13 -30.18
C LEU A 166 -4.67 21.54 -30.53
N THR A 167 -5.43 22.24 -31.38
CA THR A 167 -5.16 23.65 -31.65
C THR A 167 -5.35 24.48 -30.37
N GLY A 168 -4.74 25.67 -30.31
CA GLY A 168 -4.86 26.56 -29.14
C GLY A 168 -6.31 26.90 -28.80
N GLU A 169 -7.16 27.05 -29.83
CA GLU A 169 -8.59 27.33 -29.69
C GLU A 169 -9.36 26.14 -29.11
N GLU A 170 -9.11 24.93 -29.64
CA GLU A 170 -9.71 23.69 -29.12
C GLU A 170 -9.30 23.44 -27.67
N ARG A 171 -8.02 23.65 -27.35
CA ARG A 171 -7.49 23.53 -25.98
C ARG A 171 -8.18 24.52 -25.03
N PHE A 172 -8.43 25.74 -25.47
CA PHE A 172 -9.15 26.75 -24.68
C PHE A 172 -10.62 26.36 -24.47
N TYR A 173 -11.31 25.90 -25.52
CA TYR A 173 -12.69 25.43 -25.43
C TYR A 173 -12.82 24.26 -24.45
N MET A 174 -11.96 23.26 -24.57
CA MET A 174 -11.96 22.10 -23.68
C MET A 174 -11.64 22.47 -22.23
N LYS A 175 -10.73 23.42 -22.01
CA LYS A 175 -10.47 23.98 -20.68
C LYS A 175 -11.74 24.61 -20.08
N LYS A 176 -12.50 25.40 -20.84
CA LYS A 176 -13.75 26.03 -20.37
C LYS A 176 -14.84 25.00 -20.10
N MET A 177 -14.99 24.00 -20.96
CA MET A 177 -15.95 22.90 -20.76
C MET A 177 -15.60 22.07 -19.54
N ALA A 178 -14.34 21.70 -19.37
CA ALA A 178 -13.89 20.98 -18.18
C ALA A 178 -14.16 21.80 -16.91
N GLN A 179 -13.86 23.10 -16.88
CA GLN A 179 -14.14 23.95 -15.72
C GLN A 179 -15.61 23.88 -15.29
N LYS A 180 -16.56 23.95 -16.22
CA LYS A 180 -18.00 23.83 -15.96
C LYS A 180 -18.44 22.41 -15.58
N GLY A 181 -17.75 21.38 -16.10
CA GLY A 181 -18.07 19.98 -15.85
C GLY A 181 -17.81 19.55 -14.40
N SER A 182 -18.68 18.68 -13.88
CA SER A 182 -18.58 18.11 -12.53
C SER A 182 -17.90 16.74 -12.49
N ASN A 183 -17.41 16.23 -13.62
CA ASN A 183 -16.78 14.91 -13.71
C ASN A 183 -15.36 14.94 -13.14
N TYR A 184 -15.14 14.20 -12.05
CA TYR A 184 -13.82 14.11 -11.44
C TYR A 184 -13.47 12.71 -10.96
N VAL A 185 -12.17 12.45 -10.90
CA VAL A 185 -11.55 11.24 -10.38
C VAL A 185 -10.59 11.63 -9.26
N PRO A 186 -10.79 11.17 -8.02
CA PRO A 186 -9.90 11.47 -6.92
C PRO A 186 -8.63 10.60 -6.97
N LEU A 187 -7.47 11.25 -6.97
CA LEU A 187 -6.16 10.65 -6.77
C LEU A 187 -5.73 10.92 -5.33
N GLY A 188 -5.72 9.85 -4.53
CA GLY A 188 -5.38 9.90 -3.11
C GLY A 188 -3.91 9.57 -2.82
N ARG A 189 -3.61 9.27 -1.55
CA ARG A 189 -2.28 8.83 -1.08
C ARG A 189 -1.63 7.71 -1.91
N ARG A 190 -2.42 6.83 -2.54
CA ARG A 190 -1.92 5.68 -3.31
C ARG A 190 -1.19 6.07 -4.60
N GLY A 191 -1.34 7.32 -5.05
CA GLY A 191 -0.83 7.75 -6.36
C GLY A 191 -1.61 7.13 -7.52
N VAL A 192 -0.94 7.03 -8.66
CA VAL A 192 -1.48 6.45 -9.91
C VAL A 192 -1.46 4.92 -9.83
N PHE A 193 -2.62 4.30 -10.07
CA PHE A 193 -2.78 2.84 -10.12
C PHE A 193 -3.89 2.48 -11.10
N GLY A 194 -3.99 1.21 -11.51
CA GLY A 194 -4.90 0.80 -12.60
C GLY A 194 -6.38 1.15 -12.39
N GLY A 195 -6.86 1.14 -11.15
CA GLY A 195 -8.24 1.54 -10.84
C GLY A 195 -8.54 3.02 -11.08
N LEU A 196 -7.53 3.90 -11.03
CA LEU A 196 -7.66 5.31 -11.42
C LEU A 196 -7.93 5.42 -12.92
N ILE A 197 -7.12 4.74 -13.72
CA ILE A 197 -7.18 4.73 -15.19
C ILE A 197 -8.49 4.12 -15.67
N LEU A 198 -8.89 2.98 -15.09
CA LEU A 198 -10.21 2.39 -15.30
C LEU A 198 -11.33 3.40 -15.06
N ASN A 199 -11.28 4.14 -13.95
CA ASN A 199 -12.32 5.12 -13.63
C ASN A 199 -12.34 6.29 -14.64
N MET A 200 -11.17 6.72 -15.13
CA MET A 200 -11.09 7.72 -16.20
C MET A 200 -11.76 7.22 -17.49
N HIS A 201 -11.48 6.00 -17.93
CA HIS A 201 -12.13 5.41 -19.11
C HIS A 201 -13.65 5.27 -18.97
N LEU A 202 -14.15 5.02 -17.76
CA LEU A 202 -15.59 4.99 -17.48
C LEU A 202 -16.23 6.37 -17.65
N HIS A 203 -15.57 7.44 -17.18
CA HIS A 203 -16.05 8.81 -17.44
C HIS A 203 -15.99 9.16 -18.93
N TRP A 204 -14.93 8.73 -19.62
CA TRP A 204 -14.75 8.98 -21.04
C TRP A 204 -15.74 8.28 -21.94
N LYS A 205 -16.49 7.28 -21.46
CA LYS A 205 -17.60 6.69 -22.22
C LYS A 205 -18.70 7.71 -22.53
N LYS A 206 -18.94 8.67 -21.64
CA LYS A 206 -20.04 9.65 -21.76
C LYS A 206 -19.57 11.10 -21.88
N HIS A 207 -18.35 11.39 -21.44
CA HIS A 207 -17.83 12.74 -21.35
C HIS A 207 -16.49 12.87 -22.03
N GLU A 208 -16.22 13.99 -22.66
CA GLU A 208 -14.95 14.20 -23.38
C GLU A 208 -13.79 14.53 -22.45
N THR A 209 -14.09 15.14 -21.30
CA THR A 209 -13.10 15.62 -20.33
C THR A 209 -13.34 15.03 -18.94
N VAL A 210 -12.25 14.88 -18.18
CA VAL A 210 -12.27 14.42 -16.79
C VAL A 210 -11.27 15.22 -15.96
N LYS A 211 -11.67 15.62 -14.74
CA LYS A 211 -10.77 16.26 -13.76
C LYS A 211 -10.14 15.20 -12.87
N VAL A 212 -8.81 15.16 -12.77
CA VAL A 212 -8.11 14.34 -11.78
C VAL A 212 -7.70 15.23 -10.61
N ILE A 213 -8.21 14.97 -9.41
CA ILE A 213 -7.93 15.76 -8.22
C ILE A 213 -6.88 15.02 -7.37
N CYS A 214 -5.66 15.55 -7.29
CA CYS A 214 -4.53 14.95 -6.59
C CYS A 214 -4.43 15.51 -5.17
N LYS A 215 -4.93 14.78 -4.16
CA LYS A 215 -4.83 15.19 -2.74
C LYS A 215 -4.43 14.02 -1.84
N PRO A 216 -3.36 14.11 -1.03
CA PRO A 216 -2.37 15.20 -0.95
C PRO A 216 -1.37 15.14 -2.12
N CYS A 217 -0.90 16.29 -2.61
CA CYS A 217 0.14 16.37 -3.63
C CYS A 217 1.27 17.32 -3.19
N LYS A 218 2.52 16.93 -3.43
CA LYS A 218 3.66 17.83 -3.27
C LYS A 218 3.70 18.82 -4.44
N PRO A 219 4.24 20.04 -4.26
CA PRO A 219 4.48 20.95 -5.39
C PRO A 219 5.37 20.25 -6.43
N GLY A 220 5.05 20.39 -7.71
CA GLY A 220 5.76 19.74 -8.82
C GLY A 220 5.32 18.31 -9.12
N GLN A 221 4.89 17.53 -8.12
CA GLN A 221 4.49 16.13 -8.30
C GLN A 221 3.26 15.95 -9.21
N VAL A 222 2.43 16.99 -9.35
CA VAL A 222 1.30 16.98 -10.28
C VAL A 222 1.73 16.81 -11.74
N HIS A 223 2.89 17.34 -12.13
CA HIS A 223 3.40 17.15 -13.49
C HIS A 223 3.82 15.70 -13.74
N GLU A 224 4.51 15.07 -12.78
CA GLU A 224 4.86 13.65 -12.85
C GLU A 224 3.61 12.75 -12.93
N TYR A 225 2.58 13.07 -12.16
CA TYR A 225 1.30 12.38 -12.26
C TYR A 225 0.61 12.64 -13.60
N ALA A 226 0.69 13.85 -14.14
CA ALA A 226 0.10 14.17 -15.43
C ALA A 226 0.72 13.31 -16.54
N GLU A 227 2.05 13.21 -16.57
CA GLU A 227 2.79 12.38 -17.53
C GLU A 227 2.49 10.90 -17.38
N GLU A 228 2.50 10.37 -16.15
CA GLU A 228 2.25 8.94 -15.91
C GLU A 228 0.80 8.56 -16.25
N ILE A 229 -0.17 9.42 -15.94
CA ILE A 229 -1.57 9.20 -16.33
C ILE A 229 -1.73 9.29 -17.84
N ALA A 230 -1.10 10.28 -18.50
CA ALA A 230 -1.14 10.41 -19.96
C ALA A 230 -0.58 9.15 -20.63
N ARG A 231 0.56 8.65 -20.16
CA ARG A 231 1.18 7.41 -20.63
C ARG A 231 0.26 6.19 -20.48
N LEU A 232 -0.39 6.05 -19.32
CA LEU A 232 -1.20 4.88 -19.00
C LEU A 232 -2.59 4.90 -19.65
N SER A 233 -3.19 6.08 -19.78
CA SER A 233 -4.56 6.24 -20.28
C SER A 233 -4.64 6.60 -21.78
N GLY A 234 -3.54 7.09 -22.36
CA GLY A 234 -3.51 7.69 -23.69
C GLY A 234 -4.21 9.06 -23.77
N GLY A 235 -4.71 9.58 -22.64
CA GLY A 235 -5.37 10.89 -22.61
C GLY A 235 -4.39 12.05 -22.65
N THR A 236 -4.82 13.17 -23.22
CA THR A 236 -4.01 14.39 -23.34
C THR A 236 -4.27 15.35 -22.16
N PRO A 237 -3.23 15.76 -21.41
CA PRO A 237 -3.38 16.77 -20.36
C PRO A 237 -3.56 18.17 -20.96
N ILE A 238 -4.73 18.78 -20.71
CA ILE A 238 -5.10 20.10 -21.25
C ILE A 238 -4.60 21.23 -20.35
N HIS A 239 -4.84 21.11 -19.04
CA HIS A 239 -4.57 22.21 -18.12
C HIS A 239 -4.47 21.71 -16.68
N VAL A 240 -3.51 22.27 -15.94
CA VAL A 240 -3.39 22.08 -14.49
C VAL A 240 -4.02 23.30 -13.82
N ILE A 241 -5.04 23.06 -12.99
CA ILE A 241 -5.75 24.08 -12.22
C ILE A 241 -5.17 24.10 -10.80
N GLY A 242 -4.53 25.22 -10.44
CA GLY A 242 -3.86 25.37 -9.15
C GLY A 242 -2.65 24.43 -9.05
N SER A 243 -2.47 23.81 -7.88
CA SER A 243 -1.37 22.87 -7.59
C SER A 243 -1.77 21.40 -7.57
N ASP A 244 -3.07 21.07 -7.71
CA ASP A 244 -3.59 19.75 -7.34
C ASP A 244 -4.47 19.09 -8.42
N THR A 245 -5.06 19.87 -9.33
CA THR A 245 -6.10 19.35 -10.25
C THR A 245 -5.62 19.36 -11.68
N ILE A 246 -5.73 18.23 -12.38
CA ILE A 246 -5.35 18.08 -13.79
C ILE A 246 -6.61 17.84 -14.61
N VAL A 247 -6.75 18.51 -15.75
CA VAL A 247 -7.81 18.24 -16.72
C VAL A 247 -7.26 17.38 -17.84
N PHE A 248 -7.89 16.23 -18.08
CA PHE A 248 -7.57 15.35 -19.18
C PHE A 248 -8.66 15.31 -20.25
N TYR A 249 -8.23 15.24 -21.50
CA TYR A 249 -9.04 14.97 -22.67
C TYR A 249 -8.78 13.56 -23.19
N ARG A 250 -9.84 12.88 -23.64
CA ARG A 250 -9.74 11.50 -24.14
C ARG A 250 -9.25 11.37 -25.60
N GLY A 251 -9.38 12.42 -26.42
CA GLY A 251 -9.19 12.38 -27.88
C GLY A 251 -10.51 12.51 -28.66
N LYS A 252 -10.42 12.92 -29.94
CA LYS A 252 -11.60 13.11 -30.81
C LYS A 252 -12.28 11.77 -31.12
N ASN A 253 -11.47 10.74 -31.38
CA ASN A 253 -11.92 9.41 -31.81
C ASN A 253 -11.76 8.37 -30.70
N TYR A 254 -12.30 8.66 -29.51
CA TYR A 254 -12.17 7.75 -28.38
C TYR A 254 -12.85 6.40 -28.65
N VAL A 255 -12.04 5.34 -28.64
CA VAL A 255 -12.48 3.95 -28.62
C VAL A 255 -12.18 3.40 -27.25
N GLN A 256 -13.15 2.73 -26.62
CA GLN A 256 -12.96 2.10 -25.32
C GLN A 256 -11.92 0.97 -25.46
N PRO A 257 -10.77 1.02 -24.75
CA PRO A 257 -9.82 -0.09 -24.76
C PRO A 257 -10.45 -1.41 -24.33
N GLU A 258 -9.99 -2.52 -24.89
CA GLU A 258 -10.41 -3.86 -24.45
C GLU A 258 -9.95 -4.12 -23.00
N VAL A 259 -8.70 -3.74 -22.69
CA VAL A 259 -8.14 -3.81 -21.35
C VAL A 259 -8.23 -2.43 -20.70
N MET A 260 -9.21 -2.25 -19.81
CA MET A 260 -9.47 -0.95 -19.15
C MET A 260 -8.45 -0.53 -18.10
N SER A 261 -7.71 -1.48 -17.54
CA SER A 261 -6.66 -1.22 -16.55
C SER A 261 -5.35 -1.77 -17.10
N PRO A 262 -4.40 -0.91 -17.50
CA PRO A 262 -3.14 -1.35 -18.06
C PRO A 262 -2.37 -2.28 -17.11
N ILE A 263 -1.71 -3.30 -17.68
CA ILE A 263 -0.89 -4.28 -16.96
C ILE A 263 0.34 -3.60 -16.30
N ASP A 264 0.81 -2.51 -16.90
CA ASP A 264 1.89 -1.64 -16.45
C ASP A 264 1.64 -0.96 -15.09
N THR A 265 0.44 -1.11 -14.50
CA THR A 265 0.09 -0.46 -13.25
C THR A 265 0.23 -1.36 -12.03
N LEU A 266 0.57 -0.76 -10.89
CA LEU A 266 0.52 -1.46 -9.62
C LEU A 266 -0.92 -1.80 -9.22
N SER A 267 -1.10 -2.94 -8.56
CA SER A 267 -2.36 -3.26 -7.90
C SER A 267 -2.65 -2.28 -6.76
N LYS A 268 -3.93 -2.09 -6.43
CA LYS A 268 -4.39 -1.16 -5.36
C LYS A 268 -3.68 -1.36 -4.03
N LYS A 269 -3.36 -2.61 -3.66
CA LYS A 269 -2.64 -2.95 -2.43
C LYS A 269 -1.17 -2.56 -2.52
N ARG A 270 -0.48 -2.93 -3.61
CA ARG A 270 0.93 -2.62 -3.82
C ARG A 270 1.19 -1.11 -3.95
N ALA A 271 0.29 -0.37 -4.60
CA ALA A 271 0.36 1.09 -4.69
C ALA A 271 0.30 1.75 -3.30
N LEU A 272 -0.57 1.27 -2.41
CA LEU A 272 -0.64 1.76 -1.03
C LEU A 272 0.64 1.42 -0.23
N GLU A 273 1.22 0.23 -0.45
CA GLU A 273 2.48 -0.15 0.19
C GLU A 273 3.65 0.71 -0.28
N LYS A 274 3.78 0.94 -1.60
CA LYS A 274 4.77 1.85 -2.19
C LYS A 274 4.72 3.24 -1.52
N SER A 275 3.53 3.83 -1.43
CA SER A 275 3.32 5.13 -0.79
C SER A 275 3.77 5.16 0.69
N LYS A 276 3.55 4.08 1.45
CA LYS A 276 4.03 3.99 2.85
C LYS A 276 5.54 3.98 2.93
N TYR A 277 6.21 3.30 2.00
CA TYR A 277 7.68 3.29 1.95
C TYR A 277 8.24 4.65 1.52
N GLU A 278 7.60 5.34 0.57
CA GLU A 278 7.96 6.72 0.20
C GLU A 278 7.84 7.68 1.38
N GLN A 279 6.71 7.63 2.10
CA GLN A 279 6.53 8.44 3.32
C GLN A 279 7.60 8.11 4.37
N SER A 280 7.93 6.84 4.55
CA SER A 280 8.99 6.41 5.47
C SER A 280 10.37 6.93 5.03
N LEU A 281 10.65 6.93 3.72
CA LEU A 281 11.89 7.42 3.15
C LEU A 281 12.02 8.94 3.36
N ASP A 282 10.95 9.69 3.07
CA ASP A 282 10.91 11.14 3.29
C ASP A 282 11.21 11.50 4.75
N THR A 283 10.59 10.80 5.71
CA THR A 283 10.85 11.04 7.14
C THR A 283 12.28 10.70 7.56
N VAL A 284 12.87 9.63 7.00
CA VAL A 284 14.28 9.28 7.26
C VAL A 284 15.22 10.33 6.68
N ARG A 285 14.98 10.82 5.46
CA ARG A 285 15.77 11.90 4.84
C ARG A 285 15.72 13.19 5.64
N HIS A 286 14.52 13.57 6.07
CA HIS A 286 14.33 14.74 6.93
C HIS A 286 15.11 14.60 8.25
N PHE A 287 15.09 13.41 8.86
CA PHE A 287 15.86 13.13 10.06
C PHE A 287 17.37 13.20 9.83
N ILE A 288 17.88 12.67 8.71
CA ILE A 288 19.30 12.77 8.34
C ILE A 288 19.69 14.26 8.24
N ALA A 289 18.90 15.06 7.54
CA ALA A 289 19.16 16.49 7.38
C ALA A 289 19.18 17.24 8.72
N ILE A 290 18.28 16.91 9.66
CA ILE A 290 18.29 17.47 11.01
C ILE A 290 19.58 17.09 11.75
N CYS A 291 19.95 15.81 11.74
CA CYS A 291 21.15 15.35 12.44
C CYS A 291 22.44 15.88 11.84
N GLU A 292 22.51 16.07 10.52
CA GLU A 292 23.66 16.68 9.84
C GLU A 292 23.82 18.15 10.25
N LYS A 293 22.71 18.92 10.29
CA LYS A 293 22.73 20.30 10.82
C LYS A 293 23.11 20.37 12.29
N GLU A 294 22.59 19.46 13.12
CA GLU A 294 22.95 19.39 14.55
C GLU A 294 24.44 19.11 14.74
N LEU A 295 25.01 18.22 13.90
CA LEU A 295 26.44 17.91 13.92
C LEU A 295 27.29 19.11 13.48
N GLU A 296 26.85 19.84 12.47
CA GLU A 296 27.50 21.07 12.01
C GLU A 296 27.51 22.16 13.09
N LEU A 297 26.35 22.41 13.71
CA LEU A 297 26.24 23.36 14.83
C LEU A 297 27.11 22.96 16.01
N TYR A 298 27.22 21.67 16.31
CA TYR A 298 28.12 21.17 17.35
C TYR A 298 29.59 21.52 17.04
N TYR A 299 30.05 21.31 15.81
CA TYR A 299 31.42 21.68 15.44
C TYR A 299 31.66 23.19 15.50
N GLN A 300 30.70 24.01 15.06
CA GLN A 300 30.78 25.47 15.20
C GLN A 300 30.90 25.89 16.66
N HIS A 301 30.11 25.30 17.55
CA HIS A 301 30.18 25.57 18.99
C HIS A 301 31.54 25.16 19.58
N VAL A 302 32.04 23.96 19.27
CA VAL A 302 33.35 23.48 19.74
C VAL A 302 34.48 24.38 19.23
N ALA A 303 34.38 24.90 18.00
CA ALA A 303 35.36 25.84 17.45
C ALA A 303 35.36 27.19 18.18
N LEU A 304 34.20 27.69 18.63
CA LEU A 304 34.07 28.98 19.31
C LEU A 304 34.38 28.92 20.82
N TYR A 305 33.90 27.89 21.51
CA TYR A 305 33.94 27.80 22.98
C TYR A 305 34.88 26.72 23.52
N GLY A 306 35.47 25.90 22.64
CA GLY A 306 36.26 24.73 23.01
C GLY A 306 35.40 23.50 23.29
N ASP A 307 36.05 22.35 23.48
CA ASP A 307 35.36 21.08 23.74
C ASP A 307 34.85 21.03 25.20
N PRO A 308 33.52 21.05 25.44
CA PRO A 308 32.98 21.00 26.80
C PRO A 308 33.35 19.70 27.53
N ALA A 309 33.63 18.60 26.81
CA ALA A 309 34.05 17.35 27.43
C ALA A 309 35.50 17.41 27.96
N ARG A 310 36.33 18.35 27.48
CA ARG A 310 37.69 18.56 28.00
C ARG A 310 37.74 19.48 29.22
N GLN A 311 36.79 20.40 29.37
CA GLN A 311 36.75 21.30 30.54
C GLN A 311 36.41 20.55 31.85
N GLU A 312 35.64 19.46 31.81
CA GLU A 312 35.31 18.69 33.02
C GLU A 312 36.47 17.83 33.57
N LEU A 313 37.54 17.59 32.80
CA LEU A 313 38.70 16.78 33.23
C LEU A 313 39.91 17.62 33.65
N GLY A 314 39.80 18.95 33.65
CA GLY A 314 40.94 19.88 33.71
C GLY A 314 40.90 20.95 34.80
N SER A 315 40.12 20.80 35.88
CA SER A 315 40.14 21.75 37.00
C SER A 315 40.89 21.17 38.22
N PRO A 316 42.20 21.44 38.39
CA PRO A 316 42.84 21.39 39.70
C PRO A 316 42.39 22.60 40.52
N SER A 317 42.14 22.37 41.80
CA SER A 317 41.81 23.38 42.80
C SER A 317 42.83 24.55 42.81
N SER A 318 42.38 25.76 42.51
CA SER A 318 43.03 26.99 42.99
C SER A 318 41.98 27.97 43.50
N SER A 319 42.06 28.20 44.80
CA SER A 319 41.31 29.15 45.61
C SER A 319 41.47 30.61 45.17
N SER A 320 40.35 31.33 45.03
CA SER A 320 40.27 32.75 45.39
C SER A 320 38.80 33.20 45.55
N SER A 321 38.36 33.25 46.81
CA SER A 321 37.44 34.22 47.44
C SER A 321 36.59 35.17 46.57
N SER A 322 35.24 35.09 46.71
CA SER A 322 34.31 36.17 47.14
C SER A 322 32.81 35.80 46.95
N PRO A 323 31.84 36.48 47.62
CA PRO A 323 30.70 35.85 48.34
C PRO A 323 29.34 35.87 47.59
N PRO A 324 28.23 35.32 48.16
CA PRO A 324 27.11 34.77 47.38
C PRO A 324 25.92 35.74 47.26
N PRO A 325 24.96 35.43 46.37
CA PRO A 325 23.56 35.71 46.66
C PRO A 325 22.73 34.42 46.78
N SER A 326 21.93 34.46 47.84
CA SER A 326 20.80 33.63 48.23
C SER A 326 20.09 32.84 47.12
N SER A 327 19.93 31.55 47.41
CA SER A 327 18.96 30.64 46.84
C SER A 327 17.51 31.10 47.00
N SER A 328 16.71 30.98 45.95
CA SER A 328 15.36 30.44 46.06
C SER A 328 15.11 29.42 44.95
N SER A 329 14.56 28.29 45.40
CA SER A 329 14.48 26.99 44.76
C SER A 329 13.44 26.91 43.64
N SER A 330 13.74 26.14 42.59
CA SER A 330 12.74 25.26 41.99
C SER A 330 13.40 24.01 41.39
N SER A 331 13.33 22.94 42.16
CA SER A 331 13.56 21.57 41.73
C SER A 331 12.55 21.18 40.65
N SER A 332 13.02 20.76 39.49
CA SER A 332 12.22 19.98 38.54
C SER A 332 13.12 18.96 37.86
N SER A 333 13.07 17.74 38.40
CA SER A 333 13.62 16.53 37.85
C SER A 333 13.07 16.28 36.43
N SER A 334 13.89 16.55 35.42
CA SER A 334 13.61 16.16 34.03
C SER A 334 13.88 14.67 33.85
N SER A 335 12.81 13.88 33.92
CA SER A 335 12.80 12.54 33.36
C SER A 335 12.52 12.65 31.86
N CYS A 336 13.56 12.66 31.04
CA CYS A 336 13.41 12.61 29.59
C CYS A 336 12.88 11.23 29.18
N ILE A 337 11.58 11.18 28.92
CA ILE A 337 10.90 10.11 28.21
C ILE A 337 11.37 10.17 26.74
N ASP A 338 12.34 9.33 26.37
CA ASP A 338 12.64 9.02 24.97
C ASP A 338 11.62 7.99 24.44
N GLU A 339 10.35 8.38 24.38
CA GLU A 339 9.38 7.80 23.44
C GLU A 339 9.44 8.60 22.14
N TRP A 340 9.53 7.89 21.02
CA TRP A 340 9.47 8.46 19.69
C TRP A 340 8.17 9.26 19.54
N PRO A 341 8.20 10.59 19.33
CA PRO A 341 6.96 11.30 19.13
C PRO A 341 6.44 10.98 17.73
N THR A 342 5.23 10.45 17.68
CA THR A 342 4.38 10.58 16.50
C THR A 342 3.97 12.06 16.46
N VAL A 343 4.77 12.89 15.81
CA VAL A 343 4.44 14.32 15.69
C VAL A 343 3.34 14.48 14.65
N VAL A 344 2.19 14.95 15.12
CA VAL A 344 1.06 15.43 14.35
C VAL A 344 1.12 16.96 14.35
N LEU A 345 1.17 17.54 13.15
CA LEU A 345 0.80 18.91 12.73
C LEU A 345 1.47 20.14 13.41
N ASN A 346 2.12 21.00 12.62
CA ASN A 346 1.46 22.17 12.02
C ASN A 346 2.40 22.92 11.05
N ASP A 347 1.81 23.40 9.96
CA ASP A 347 2.42 24.24 8.93
C ASP A 347 2.95 25.56 9.52
N TYR A 348 4.19 25.90 9.19
CA TYR A 348 4.72 27.26 9.29
C TYR A 348 5.27 27.63 7.92
N SER A 349 4.40 28.24 7.10
CA SER A 349 4.77 28.87 5.85
C SER A 349 5.34 30.25 6.15
N ASP A 350 6.63 30.44 5.91
CA ASP A 350 7.25 31.76 5.90
C ASP A 350 6.80 32.54 4.65
N LYS A 351 6.18 33.69 4.93
CA LYS A 351 6.09 34.82 4.01
C LYS A 351 7.50 35.38 3.83
N VAL A 352 8.02 35.35 2.62
CA VAL A 352 9.14 36.21 2.23
C VAL A 352 8.63 37.24 1.25
N ASN A 353 8.87 38.50 1.64
CA ASN A 353 8.42 39.74 1.05
C ASN A 353 8.92 39.92 -0.38
N GLY A 354 8.08 40.56 -1.20
CA GLY A 354 8.56 41.28 -2.37
C GLY A 354 9.02 42.67 -1.94
N GLU A 355 10.19 43.08 -2.44
CA GLU A 355 10.57 44.45 -2.76
C GLU A 355 11.59 44.43 -3.90
N GLY A 356 11.33 45.22 -4.96
CA GLY A 356 12.35 45.91 -5.76
C GLY A 356 12.99 45.21 -6.97
N LEU A 357 12.30 45.18 -8.11
CA LEU A 357 12.58 46.00 -9.32
C LEU A 357 11.67 45.59 -10.49
#